data_AF-A0A7X4JVS4-F1
#
_entry.id   AF-A0A7X4JVS4-F1
#
_cell.length_a   1.000
_cell.length_b   1.000
_cell.length_c   1.000
_cell.angle_alpha   90.00
_cell.angle_beta   90.00
_cell.angle_gamma   90.00
#
_symmetry.space_group_name_H-M   'P 1'
#
loop_
_entity.id
_entity.type
_entity.pdbx_description
1 polymer ?
#
loop_
_entity_poly.entity_id
_entity_poly.type
_entity_poly.pdbx_seq_one_letter_code
_entity_poly.pdbx_strand_id
1 'polypeptide(L)'
;GVDTAEYHARADVWPLDPDGELFVVAMVESAEAVENIDAILAAPVSAIMVVPGDMSIDLGLGPAPGPENHPEVDAMYDKVLAACQAQDRVICGCGDGAVRLQQRIDEGWQFILPLGG
;
A
#
# COMPACT_ATOMS: atom_id res chain seq x y z
N GLY A 1 5.40 16.47 26.45
CA GLY A 1 4.02 16.39 25.94
C GLY A 1 3.60 17.75 25.47
N VAL A 2 2.74 17.81 24.47
CA VAL A 2 2.13 19.04 23.96
C VAL A 2 0.90 19.43 24.80
N ASP A 3 0.39 20.64 24.64
CA ASP A 3 -0.88 21.02 25.28
C ASP A 3 -2.10 20.41 24.57
N THR A 4 -3.28 20.55 25.17
CA THR A 4 -4.52 19.97 24.63
C THR A 4 -4.89 20.53 23.25
N ALA A 5 -4.69 21.83 23.02
CA ALA A 5 -5.05 22.45 21.75
C ALA A 5 -4.10 21.99 20.64
N GLU A 6 -2.80 21.96 20.94
CA GLU A 6 -1.78 21.44 20.03
C GLU A 6 -1.98 19.94 19.75
N TYR A 7 -2.36 19.14 20.74
CA TYR A 7 -2.70 17.73 20.54
C TYR A 7 -3.83 17.56 19.53
N HIS A 8 -4.93 18.30 19.71
CA HIS A 8 -6.09 18.20 18.81
C HIS A 8 -5.79 18.68 17.38
N ALA A 9 -4.88 19.64 17.21
CA ALA A 9 -4.45 20.10 15.90
C ALA A 9 -3.58 19.07 15.17
N ARG A 10 -2.69 18.37 15.89
CA ARG A 10 -1.71 17.44 15.30
C ARG A 10 -2.21 16.00 15.17
N ALA A 11 -3.20 15.60 15.97
CA ALA A 11 -3.70 14.22 16.03
C ALA A 11 -4.73 13.89 14.92
N ASP A 12 -4.51 14.42 13.70
CA ASP A 12 -5.29 14.09 12.50
C ASP A 12 -4.41 13.41 11.43
N VAL A 13 -5.04 12.85 10.40
CA VAL A 13 -4.41 12.00 9.38
C VAL A 13 -3.76 12.84 8.29
N TRP A 14 -2.43 12.80 8.21
CA TRP A 14 -1.68 13.36 7.09
C TRP A 14 -1.69 12.40 5.90
N PRO A 15 -1.76 12.81 4.62
CA PRO A 15 -1.80 14.19 4.12
C PRO A 15 -3.24 14.75 3.97
N LEU A 16 -4.26 14.08 4.54
CA LEU A 16 -5.65 14.55 4.44
C LEU A 16 -5.82 15.88 5.21
N ASP A 17 -5.20 15.97 6.38
CA ASP A 17 -4.91 17.22 7.08
C ASP A 17 -3.40 17.53 6.97
N PRO A 18 -2.99 18.66 6.36
CA PRO A 18 -1.58 19.04 6.25
C PRO A 18 -0.92 19.40 7.59
N ASP A 19 -1.70 19.76 8.62
CA ASP A 19 -1.21 20.03 9.99
C ASP A 19 -1.24 18.78 10.88
N GLY A 20 -1.90 17.71 10.40
CA GLY A 20 -1.92 16.40 11.04
C GLY A 20 -0.58 15.67 10.97
N GLU A 21 -0.37 14.74 11.90
CA GLU A 21 0.87 13.95 12.00
C GLU A 21 0.62 12.43 12.06
N LEU A 22 -0.64 11.98 12.02
CA LEU A 22 -0.95 10.56 11.98
C LEU A 22 -0.75 10.02 10.56
N PHE A 23 0.05 8.97 10.44
CA PHE A 23 0.26 8.26 9.17
C PHE A 23 -0.39 6.88 9.22
N VAL A 24 -1.53 6.74 8.53
CA VAL A 24 -2.36 5.53 8.50
C VAL A 24 -2.13 4.79 7.20
N VAL A 25 -1.63 3.56 7.29
CA VAL A 25 -1.36 2.70 6.13
C VAL A 25 -2.33 1.52 6.14
N ALA A 26 -3.12 1.39 5.08
CA ALA A 26 -3.95 0.21 4.86
C ALA A 26 -3.14 -0.86 4.11
N MET A 27 -3.01 -2.05 4.68
CA MET A 27 -2.40 -3.19 3.99
C MET A 27 -3.40 -3.82 3.04
N VAL A 28 -2.98 -4.04 1.80
CA VAL A 28 -3.78 -4.68 0.75
C VAL A 28 -3.11 -6.00 0.39
N GLU A 29 -3.61 -7.08 0.97
CA GLU A 29 -2.95 -8.39 0.94
C GLU A 29 -3.91 -9.57 0.70
N SER A 30 -5.12 -9.29 0.19
CA SER A 30 -6.10 -10.32 -0.15
C SER A 30 -6.84 -9.99 -1.45
N ALA A 31 -7.42 -10.99 -2.10
CA ALA A 31 -8.25 -10.82 -3.29
C ALA A 31 -9.46 -9.92 -2.99
N GLU A 32 -10.11 -10.09 -1.83
CA GLU A 32 -11.23 -9.26 -1.39
C GLU A 32 -10.82 -7.78 -1.25
N ALA A 33 -9.63 -7.50 -0.70
CA ALA A 33 -9.14 -6.13 -0.58
C ALA A 33 -8.90 -5.50 -1.95
N VAL A 34 -8.37 -6.27 -2.92
CA VAL A 34 -8.17 -5.81 -4.30
C VAL A 34 -9.51 -5.53 -4.99
N GLU A 35 -10.52 -6.38 -4.79
CA GLU A 35 -11.87 -6.16 -5.33
C GLU A 35 -12.53 -4.89 -4.77
N ASN A 36 -12.19 -4.51 -3.53
CA ASN A 36 -12.73 -3.34 -2.86
C ASN A 36 -11.77 -2.13 -2.86
N ILE A 37 -10.77 -2.12 -3.75
CA ILE A 37 -9.70 -1.13 -3.70
C ILE A 37 -10.20 0.31 -3.79
N ASP A 38 -11.24 0.59 -4.58
CA ASP A 38 -11.82 1.94 -4.70
C ASP A 38 -12.42 2.43 -3.37
N ALA A 39 -13.06 1.53 -2.61
CA ALA A 39 -13.62 1.87 -1.30
C ALA A 39 -12.51 2.11 -0.26
N ILE A 40 -11.44 1.32 -0.31
CA ILE A 40 -10.25 1.51 0.54
C ILE A 40 -9.59 2.85 0.23
N LEU A 41 -9.40 3.15 -1.06
CA LEU A 41 -8.86 4.41 -1.55
C LEU A 41 -9.78 5.61 -1.31
N ALA A 42 -11.03 5.41 -0.86
CA ALA A 42 -11.95 6.45 -0.42
C ALA A 42 -11.98 6.64 1.11
N ALA A 43 -11.42 5.70 1.89
CA ALA A 43 -11.35 5.78 3.35
C ALA A 43 -10.32 6.84 3.82
N PRO A 44 -10.38 7.35 5.06
CA PRO A 44 -9.43 8.35 5.56
C PRO A 44 -8.06 7.73 5.92
N VAL A 45 -7.34 7.24 4.91
CA VAL A 45 -5.99 6.65 5.02
C VAL A 45 -4.97 7.52 4.31
N SER A 46 -3.73 7.51 4.82
CA SER A 46 -2.60 8.24 4.26
C SER A 46 -2.03 7.54 3.03
N ALA A 47 -1.92 6.21 3.13
CA ALA A 47 -1.30 5.37 2.13
C ALA A 47 -1.96 3.99 2.10
N ILE A 48 -1.76 3.30 1.00
CA ILE A 48 -1.93 1.84 0.93
C ILE A 48 -0.55 1.17 0.88
N MET A 49 -0.50 -0.10 1.26
CA MET A 49 0.68 -0.94 1.10
C MET A 49 0.26 -2.32 0.59
N VAL A 50 0.54 -2.59 -0.69
CA VAL A 50 0.35 -3.93 -1.27
C VAL A 50 1.56 -4.80 -0.93
N VAL A 51 1.35 -6.00 -0.41
CA VAL A 51 2.43 -6.96 -0.10
C VAL A 51 2.11 -8.34 -0.66
N PRO A 52 3.13 -9.11 -1.14
CA PRO A 52 2.86 -10.31 -1.93
C PRO A 52 2.68 -11.56 -1.08
N GLY A 53 3.20 -11.58 0.15
CA GLY A 53 3.27 -12.77 1.01
C GLY A 53 1.89 -13.33 1.35
N ASP A 54 1.11 -12.57 2.13
CA ASP A 54 -0.23 -12.98 2.54
C ASP A 54 -1.21 -13.05 1.35
N MET A 55 -1.01 -12.22 0.32
CA MET A 55 -1.79 -12.29 -0.93
C MET A 55 -1.60 -13.61 -1.66
N SER A 56 -0.38 -14.15 -1.69
CA SER A 56 -0.10 -15.44 -2.30
C SER A 56 -0.76 -16.60 -1.54
N ILE A 57 -0.86 -16.48 -0.22
CA ILE A 57 -1.54 -17.46 0.65
C ILE A 57 -3.06 -17.39 0.43
N ASP A 58 -3.63 -16.19 0.39
CA ASP A 58 -5.06 -15.96 0.15
C ASP A 58 -5.51 -16.51 -1.21
N LEU A 59 -4.68 -16.37 -2.24
CA LEU A 59 -4.91 -16.93 -3.57
C LEU A 59 -4.69 -18.44 -3.66
N GLY A 60 -4.24 -19.11 -2.59
CA GLY A 60 -4.00 -20.54 -2.56
C GLY A 60 -2.76 -21.00 -3.33
N LEU A 61 -1.83 -20.08 -3.62
CA LEU A 61 -0.62 -20.34 -4.42
C LEU A 61 0.57 -20.81 -3.56
N GLY A 62 0.52 -20.54 -2.25
CA GLY A 62 1.61 -20.83 -1.32
C GLY A 62 2.77 -19.85 -1.47
N PRO A 63 4.01 -20.18 -1.02
CA PRO A 63 5.14 -19.29 -1.19
C PRO A 63 5.52 -19.13 -2.67
N ALA A 64 6.10 -17.97 -3.01
CA ALA A 64 6.67 -17.75 -4.34
C ALA A 64 7.76 -18.80 -4.65
N PRO A 65 7.84 -19.29 -5.90
CA PRO A 65 8.81 -20.33 -6.29
C PRO A 65 10.25 -19.80 -6.40
N GLY A 66 10.45 -18.48 -6.28
CA GLY A 66 11.73 -17.81 -6.44
C GLY A 66 11.64 -16.32 -6.10
N PRO A 67 12.51 -15.47 -6.69
CA PRO A 67 12.54 -14.04 -6.42
C PRO A 67 11.39 -13.26 -7.08
N GLU A 68 10.64 -13.90 -7.98
CA GLU A 68 9.47 -13.33 -8.65
C GLU A 68 8.19 -13.76 -7.94
N ASN A 69 7.18 -12.89 -7.98
CA ASN A 69 5.84 -13.24 -7.53
C ASN A 69 5.19 -14.25 -8.48
N HIS A 70 4.14 -14.92 -8.01
CA HIS A 70 3.24 -15.61 -8.93
C HIS A 70 2.57 -14.58 -9.88
N PRO A 71 2.32 -14.92 -11.16
CA PRO A 71 1.68 -14.01 -12.11
C PRO A 71 0.34 -13.45 -11.61
N GLU A 72 -0.42 -14.24 -10.85
CA GLU A 72 -1.69 -13.85 -10.24
C GLU A 72 -1.52 -12.73 -9.20
N VAL A 73 -0.42 -12.76 -8.42
CA VAL A 73 -0.10 -11.71 -7.45
C VAL A 73 0.30 -10.43 -8.19
N ASP A 74 1.14 -10.52 -9.22
CA ASP A 74 1.49 -9.34 -10.02
C ASP A 74 0.26 -8.73 -10.72
N ALA A 75 -0.68 -9.57 -11.20
CA ALA A 75 -1.94 -9.07 -11.74
C ALA A 75 -2.81 -8.34 -10.70
N MET A 76 -2.71 -8.68 -9.41
CA MET A 76 -3.35 -7.91 -8.34
C MET A 76 -2.64 -6.59 -8.07
N TYR A 77 -1.31 -6.56 -8.12
CA TYR A 77 -0.53 -5.33 -8.03
C TYR A 77 -0.93 -4.35 -9.13
N ASP A 78 -1.03 -4.83 -10.37
CA ASP A 78 -1.43 -4.01 -11.53
C ASP A 78 -2.81 -3.39 -11.34
N LYS A 79 -3.78 -4.17 -10.85
CA LYS A 79 -5.14 -3.67 -10.56
C LYS A 79 -5.12 -2.57 -9.49
N VAL A 80 -4.40 -2.79 -8.39
CA VAL A 80 -4.32 -1.82 -7.30
C VAL A 80 -3.58 -0.57 -7.74
N LEU A 81 -2.47 -0.72 -8.48
CA LEU A 81 -1.70 0.40 -9.00
C LEU A 81 -2.55 1.26 -9.92
N ALA A 82 -3.30 0.65 -10.85
CA ALA A 82 -4.17 1.38 -11.76
C ALA A 82 -5.24 2.20 -11.02
N ALA A 83 -5.90 1.62 -10.01
CA ALA A 83 -6.86 2.33 -9.17
C ALA A 83 -6.19 3.44 -8.36
N CYS A 84 -5.01 3.17 -7.82
CA CYS A 84 -4.27 4.13 -7.00
C CYS A 84 -3.76 5.32 -7.82
N GLN A 85 -3.31 5.10 -9.06
CA GLN A 85 -2.86 6.16 -9.97
C GLN A 85 -4.01 7.00 -10.55
N ALA A 86 -5.27 6.56 -10.42
CA ALA A 86 -6.43 7.33 -10.83
C ALA A 86 -6.80 8.45 -9.83
N GLN A 87 -6.07 8.59 -8.73
CA GLN A 87 -6.29 9.56 -7.66
C GLN A 87 -4.97 10.10 -7.10
N ASP A 88 -5.04 11.20 -6.35
CA ASP A 88 -3.89 11.92 -5.78
C ASP A 88 -3.94 12.10 -4.26
N ARG A 89 -4.95 11.51 -3.60
CA ARG A 89 -5.25 11.68 -2.17
C ARG A 89 -4.49 10.69 -1.27
N VAL A 90 -4.35 9.45 -1.72
CA VAL A 90 -3.73 8.33 -0.99
C VAL A 90 -2.41 7.99 -1.65
N ILE A 91 -1.36 7.86 -0.84
CA ILE A 91 -0.02 7.50 -1.34
C ILE A 91 0.00 6.02 -1.74
N CYS A 92 0.43 5.75 -2.97
CA CYS A 92 0.52 4.40 -3.51
C CYS A 92 1.80 3.70 -3.04
N GLY A 93 1.65 2.71 -2.16
CA GLY A 93 2.77 1.94 -1.64
C GLY A 93 2.71 0.45 -1.95
N CYS A 94 3.89 -0.15 -2.09
CA CYS A 94 4.05 -1.59 -2.25
C CYS A 94 5.30 -2.09 -1.52
N GLY A 95 5.26 -3.33 -1.05
CA GLY A 95 6.43 -4.09 -0.66
C GLY A 95 6.74 -5.16 -1.69
N ASP A 96 8.01 -5.35 -2.03
CA ASP A 96 8.44 -6.44 -2.91
C ASP A 96 9.89 -6.83 -2.62
N GLY A 97 10.34 -7.95 -3.19
CA GLY A 97 11.72 -8.40 -3.10
C GLY A 97 12.71 -7.32 -3.53
N ALA A 98 13.83 -7.20 -2.83
CA ALA A 98 14.83 -6.15 -3.06
C ALA A 98 15.31 -6.02 -4.52
N VAL A 99 15.33 -7.12 -5.27
CA VAL A 99 15.73 -7.15 -6.69
C VAL A 99 14.71 -6.50 -7.63
N ARG A 100 13.46 -6.30 -7.18
CA ARG A 100 12.34 -5.77 -7.96
C ARG A 100 12.01 -4.31 -7.66
N LEU A 101 12.66 -3.69 -6.68
CA LEU A 101 12.30 -2.34 -6.24
C LEU A 101 12.45 -1.29 -7.35
N GLN A 102 13.46 -1.44 -8.22
CA GLN A 102 13.62 -0.53 -9.35
C GLN A 102 12.43 -0.63 -10.31
N GLN A 103 11.97 -1.85 -10.60
CA GLN A 103 10.76 -2.05 -11.40
C GLN A 103 9.55 -1.38 -10.73
N ARG A 104 9.37 -1.53 -9.41
CA ARG A 104 8.26 -0.89 -8.69
C ARG A 104 8.31 0.64 -8.73
N ILE A 105 9.51 1.21 -8.64
CA ILE A 105 9.69 2.67 -8.81
C ILE A 105 9.31 3.09 -10.24
N ASP A 106 9.76 2.34 -11.25
CA ASP A 106 9.49 2.64 -12.66
C ASP A 106 8.00 2.50 -13.02
N GLU A 107 7.27 1.59 -12.36
CA GLU A 107 5.82 1.43 -12.44
C GLU A 107 5.05 2.63 -11.84
N GLY A 108 5.68 3.41 -10.95
CA GLY A 108 5.12 4.61 -10.34
C GLY A 108 4.66 4.45 -8.89
N TRP A 109 5.07 3.38 -8.20
CA TRP A 109 4.89 3.27 -6.75
C TRP A 109 5.75 4.30 -6.00
N GLN A 110 5.20 4.90 -4.94
CA GLN A 110 5.81 6.04 -4.25
C GLN A 110 6.26 5.73 -2.82
N PHE A 111 5.66 4.72 -2.19
CA PHE A 111 6.02 4.28 -0.84
C PHE A 111 6.47 2.82 -0.86
N ILE A 112 7.78 2.61 -0.90
CA ILE A 112 8.39 1.31 -1.16
C ILE A 112 8.87 0.66 0.14
N LEU A 113 8.46 -0.59 0.39
CA LEU A 113 8.98 -1.43 1.46
C LEU A 113 9.87 -2.55 0.88
N PRO A 114 11.20 -2.50 1.03
CA PRO A 114 12.06 -3.62 0.64
C PRO A 114 11.78 -4.86 1.49
N LEU A 115 11.39 -5.97 0.85
CA LEU A 115 11.18 -7.26 1.51
C LEU A 115 12.38 -8.18 1.27
N GLY A 116 12.80 -8.87 2.32
CA GLY A 116 13.93 -9.79 2.28
C GLY A 116 15.29 -9.11 2.50
N GLY A 117 16.00 -9.62 3.51
CA GLY A 117 17.36 -9.28 3.92
C GLY A 117 17.90 -10.38 4.82
#